data_AF-A0A078IK33-F1
#
_entry.id   AF-A0A078IK33-F1
#
_cell.length_a   1.000
_cell.length_b   1.000
_cell.length_c   1.000
_cell.angle_alpha   90.00
_cell.angle_beta   90.00
_cell.angle_gamma   90.00
#
_symmetry.space_group_name_H-M   'P 1'
#
loop_
_entity.id
_entity.type
_entity.pdbx_description
1 polymer ?
#
loop_
_entity_poly.entity_id
_entity_poly.type
_entity_poly.pdbx_seq_one_letter_code
_entity_poly.pdbx_strand_id
1 'polypeptide(L)'
;MLNDLARARSGFQFTVFDFYNVILRRTQRNMNFRYSFTNVSCCGIGSHNAFGCGRPNVHSKLCEYQRSYLFFDGRHNSEKAQEQFAHLLFGANPNVIQPMNIRELITYPVNTNMSEFWKEPVGRNLLLVHEYDVNASVST
;
A
#
# COMPACT_ATOMS: atom_id res chain seq x y z
N MET A 1 -12.15 -17.07 -5.75
CA MET A 1 -12.30 -17.34 -4.30
C MET A 1 -13.29 -16.40 -3.61
N LEU A 2 -13.01 -15.10 -3.44
CA LEU A 2 -13.94 -14.19 -2.73
C LEU A 2 -15.27 -13.98 -3.46
N ASN A 3 -15.21 -13.81 -4.79
CA ASN A 3 -16.41 -13.76 -5.64
C ASN A 3 -17.28 -15.03 -5.47
N ASP A 4 -16.65 -16.20 -5.45
CA ASP A 4 -17.36 -17.47 -5.33
C ASP A 4 -17.99 -17.63 -3.94
N LEU A 5 -17.29 -17.17 -2.90
CA LEU A 5 -17.81 -17.15 -1.53
C LEU A 5 -19.04 -16.24 -1.41
N ALA A 6 -19.00 -15.05 -2.02
CA ALA A 6 -20.14 -14.13 -2.06
C ALA A 6 -21.33 -14.68 -2.86
N ARG A 7 -21.10 -15.52 -3.88
CA ARG A 7 -22.17 -16.23 -4.60
C ARG A 7 -22.75 -17.38 -3.78
N ALA A 8 -21.91 -18.10 -3.04
CA ALA A 8 -22.31 -19.29 -2.29
C ALA A 8 -22.94 -18.99 -0.93
N ARG A 9 -22.68 -17.81 -0.35
CA ARG A 9 -23.12 -17.44 1.01
C ARG A 9 -23.89 -16.12 0.97
N SER A 10 -25.22 -16.21 1.14
CA SER A 10 -26.05 -15.02 1.24
C SER A 10 -25.64 -14.17 2.43
N GLY A 11 -25.58 -12.85 2.23
CA GLY A 11 -25.10 -11.89 3.21
C GLY A 11 -23.57 -11.81 3.35
N PHE A 12 -22.77 -12.65 2.66
CA PHE A 12 -21.33 -12.46 2.61
C PHE A 12 -20.99 -11.29 1.68
N GLN A 13 -20.41 -10.25 2.26
CA GLN A 13 -20.03 -9.02 1.58
C GLN A 13 -18.54 -8.76 1.82
N PHE A 14 -17.84 -8.27 0.80
CA PHE A 14 -16.40 -8.03 0.90
C PHE A 14 -15.96 -6.86 0.02
N THR A 15 -14.77 -6.36 0.32
CA THR A 15 -14.00 -5.48 -0.55
C THR A 15 -12.54 -5.90 -0.53
N VAL A 16 -11.81 -5.57 -1.58
CA VAL A 16 -10.40 -5.90 -1.79
C VAL A 16 -9.63 -4.62 -2.01
N PHE A 17 -8.69 -4.35 -1.11
CA PHE A 17 -7.76 -3.23 -1.20
C PHE A 17 -6.50 -3.65 -1.96
N ASP A 18 -6.14 -2.93 -3.02
CA ASP A 18 -4.93 -3.16 -3.83
C ASP A 18 -3.69 -2.63 -3.09
N PHE A 19 -3.39 -3.24 -1.95
CA PHE A 19 -2.29 -2.86 -1.06
C PHE A 19 -0.94 -2.92 -1.80
N TYR A 20 -0.77 -3.90 -2.68
CA TYR A 20 0.44 -4.06 -3.48
C TYR A 20 0.75 -2.82 -4.32
N ASN A 21 -0.21 -2.35 -5.14
CA ASN A 21 0.03 -1.17 -5.97
C ASN A 21 0.09 0.13 -5.14
N VAL A 22 -0.63 0.18 -4.02
CA VAL A 22 -0.57 1.31 -3.07
C VAL A 22 0.84 1.47 -2.49
N ILE A 23 1.51 0.37 -2.14
CA ILE A 23 2.91 0.35 -1.70
C ILE A 23 3.84 0.65 -2.88
N LEU A 24 3.69 -0.05 -4.00
CA LEU A 24 4.56 0.10 -5.17
C LEU A 24 4.62 1.55 -5.65
N ARG A 25 3.47 2.22 -5.78
CA ARG A 25 3.40 3.64 -6.17
C ARG A 25 4.10 4.56 -5.17
N ARG A 26 4.04 4.27 -3.86
CA ARG A 26 4.74 5.05 -2.83
C ARG A 26 6.23 4.83 -2.87
N THR A 27 6.67 3.60 -3.14
CA THR A 27 8.10 3.31 -3.30
C THR A 27 8.67 4.01 -4.54
N GLN A 28 7.96 3.94 -5.68
CA GLN A 28 8.42 4.49 -6.97
C GLN A 28 8.23 6.00 -7.12
N ARG A 29 7.17 6.58 -6.52
CA ARG A 29 6.82 8.01 -6.62
C ARG A 29 6.80 8.67 -5.24
N ASN A 30 7.79 8.35 -4.42
CA ASN A 30 7.91 8.73 -3.01
C ASN A 30 7.61 10.22 -2.72
N MET A 31 8.16 11.14 -3.51
CA MET A 31 7.99 12.58 -3.33
C MET A 31 6.53 13.03 -3.51
N ASN A 32 5.75 12.39 -4.39
CA ASN A 32 4.32 12.68 -4.56
C ASN A 32 3.50 12.34 -3.30
N PHE A 33 4.00 11.41 -2.47
CA PHE A 33 3.39 11.02 -1.20
C PHE A 33 4.14 11.60 0.01
N ARG A 34 5.09 12.52 -0.24
CA ARG A 34 5.89 13.25 0.75
C ARG A 34 6.78 12.33 1.59
N TYR A 35 7.26 11.21 1.04
CA TYR A 35 8.26 10.36 1.69
C TYR A 35 9.64 10.68 1.14
N SER A 36 10.60 10.89 2.03
CA SER A 36 12.02 11.02 1.69
C SER A 36 12.67 9.64 1.58
N PHE A 37 12.18 8.66 2.36
CA PHE A 37 12.79 7.33 2.47
C PHE A 37 11.76 6.22 2.28
N THR A 38 11.97 5.39 1.26
CA THR A 38 11.06 4.28 0.90
C THR A 38 11.75 2.94 0.74
N ASN A 39 13.08 2.92 0.76
CA ASN A 39 13.92 1.72 0.71
C ASN A 39 14.77 1.55 1.97
N VAL A 40 14.58 2.36 3.01
CA VAL A 40 15.27 2.25 4.30
C VAL A 40 14.22 2.48 5.39
N SER A 41 14.32 1.74 6.49
CA SER A 41 13.37 1.80 7.61
C SER A 41 13.79 2.85 8.63
N CYS A 42 12.83 3.43 9.35
CA CYS A 42 13.12 4.40 10.41
C CYS A 42 13.87 3.76 11.60
N CYS A 43 13.54 2.52 11.95
CA CYS A 43 14.03 1.84 13.14
C CYS A 43 14.69 0.50 12.79
N GLY A 44 15.94 0.32 13.23
CA GLY A 44 16.65 -0.95 13.11
C GLY A 44 18.17 -0.80 13.00
N ILE A 45 18.82 -1.80 12.42
CA ILE A 45 20.24 -1.85 12.04
C ILE A 45 20.42 -2.66 10.75
N GLY A 46 21.64 -2.66 10.22
CA GLY A 46 22.04 -3.48 9.08
C GLY A 46 21.48 -2.99 7.75
N SER A 47 21.38 -3.89 6.77
CA SER A 47 20.86 -3.56 5.43
C SER A 47 19.47 -2.95 5.52
N HIS A 48 19.29 -1.81 4.84
CA HIS A 48 18.04 -1.03 4.84
C HIS A 48 17.52 -0.62 6.24
N ASN A 49 18.38 -0.63 7.26
CA ASN A 49 18.02 -0.34 8.65
C ASN A 49 16.85 -1.20 9.15
N ALA A 50 16.70 -2.43 8.63
CA ALA A 50 15.46 -3.20 8.70
C ALA A 50 15.43 -4.29 9.78
N PHE A 51 16.52 -4.50 10.52
CA PHE A 51 16.60 -5.55 11.54
C PHE A 51 16.62 -5.00 12.96
N GLY A 52 16.02 -5.75 13.88
CA GLY A 52 16.28 -5.59 15.31
C GLY A 52 15.64 -4.38 15.99
N CYS A 53 14.74 -3.66 15.31
CA CYS A 53 13.90 -2.65 15.97
C CYS A 53 13.17 -3.26 17.17
N GLY A 54 13.32 -2.64 18.35
CA GLY A 54 12.67 -3.08 19.58
C GLY A 54 13.15 -4.42 20.16
N ARG A 55 14.21 -5.03 19.61
CA ARG A 55 14.78 -6.26 20.17
C ARG A 55 15.67 -5.93 21.38
N PRO A 56 15.50 -6.59 22.54
CA PRO A 56 16.25 -6.26 23.75
C PRO A 56 17.79 -6.33 23.58
N ASN A 57 18.25 -7.25 22.74
CA ASN A 57 19.68 -7.50 22.52
C ASN A 57 20.20 -6.84 21.23
N VAL A 58 19.50 -5.84 20.70
CA VAL A 58 19.93 -5.10 19.51
C VAL A 58 19.86 -3.61 19.80
N HIS A 59 21.01 -2.93 19.71
CA HIS A 59 21.08 -1.48 19.77
C HIS A 59 20.62 -0.87 18.44
N SER A 60 19.31 -0.85 18.21
CA SER A 60 18.70 -0.27 17.02
C SER A 60 18.80 1.25 16.99
N LYS A 61 19.02 1.80 15.80
CA LYS A 61 18.90 3.24 15.53
C LYS A 61 17.43 3.59 15.30
N LEU A 62 17.02 4.76 15.77
CA LEU A 62 15.74 5.37 15.44
C LEU A 62 16.01 6.62 14.59
N CYS A 63 15.20 6.83 13.55
CA CYS A 63 15.29 8.01 12.71
C CYS A 63 14.81 9.27 13.44
N GLU A 64 15.27 10.44 12.99
CA GLU A 64 14.91 11.72 13.60
C GLU A 64 13.46 12.14 13.32
N TYR A 65 12.96 11.87 12.10
CA TYR A 65 11.61 12.27 11.68
C TYR A 65 10.86 11.12 11.00
N GLN A 66 9.99 10.45 11.75
CA GLN A 66 9.29 9.23 11.35
C GLN A 66 8.35 9.45 10.14
N ARG A 67 7.75 10.64 10.01
CA ARG A 67 6.81 10.95 8.91
C ARG A 67 7.49 11.10 7.54
N SER A 68 8.82 11.13 7.46
CA SER A 68 9.54 11.10 6.17
C SER A 68 9.76 9.67 5.63
N TYR A 69 9.53 8.64 6.45
CA TYR A 69 9.75 7.23 6.10
C TYR A 69 8.43 6.52 5.73
N LEU A 70 8.47 5.67 4.71
CA LEU A 70 7.35 4.76 4.37
C LEU A 70 7.29 3.56 5.32
N PHE A 71 8.43 3.05 5.75
CA PHE A 71 8.57 1.89 6.63
C PHE A 71 9.09 2.32 8.00
N PHE A 72 8.42 1.88 9.06
CA PHE A 72 8.87 2.12 10.42
C PHE A 72 10.02 1.17 10.78
N ASP A 73 9.84 -0.12 10.52
CA ASP A 73 10.87 -1.15 10.66
C ASP A 73 10.90 -2.03 9.39
N GLY A 74 11.67 -3.11 9.39
CA GLY A 74 11.80 -4.00 8.23
C GLY A 74 10.53 -4.76 7.79
N ARG A 75 9.40 -4.59 8.49
CA ARG A 75 8.14 -5.31 8.22
C ARG A 75 6.91 -4.39 8.20
N HIS A 76 6.91 -3.34 9.01
CA HIS A 76 5.74 -2.51 9.25
C HIS A 76 5.88 -1.11 8.63
N ASN A 77 4.76 -0.57 8.16
CA ASN A 77 4.68 0.79 7.63
C ASN A 77 4.72 1.84 8.76
N SER A 78 5.10 3.07 8.43
CA SER A 78 5.02 4.19 9.37
C SER A 78 3.59 4.59 9.68
N GLU A 79 3.38 5.30 10.80
CA GLU A 79 2.06 5.83 11.17
C GLU A 79 1.44 6.66 10.04
N LYS A 80 2.21 7.57 9.41
CA LYS A 80 1.75 8.35 8.26
C LYS A 80 1.33 7.47 7.08
N ALA A 81 2.03 6.37 6.83
CA ALA A 81 1.66 5.45 5.79
C ALA A 81 0.33 4.76 6.12
N GLN A 82 0.15 4.31 7.36
CA GLN A 82 -1.10 3.75 7.84
C GLN A 82 -2.26 4.75 7.77
N GLU A 83 -2.03 6.03 8.14
CA GLU A 83 -2.97 7.14 8.00
C GLU A 83 -3.43 7.28 6.53
N GLN A 84 -2.49 7.34 5.59
CA GLN A 84 -2.81 7.41 4.18
C GLN A 84 -3.58 6.18 3.66
N PHE A 85 -3.25 4.98 4.15
CA PHE A 85 -3.95 3.74 3.75
C PHE A 85 -5.37 3.70 4.30
N ALA A 86 -5.60 4.16 5.53
CA ALA A 86 -6.93 4.26 6.11
C ALA A 86 -7.83 5.18 5.27
N HIS A 87 -7.32 6.33 4.82
CA HIS A 87 -8.07 7.21 3.92
C HIS A 87 -8.41 6.53 2.59
N LEU A 88 -7.49 5.75 2.01
CA LEU A 88 -7.74 5.02 0.77
C LEU A 88 -8.78 3.91 0.95
N LEU A 89 -8.66 3.12 2.03
CA LEU A 89 -9.63 2.09 2.40
C LEU A 89 -11.03 2.69 2.56
N PHE A 90 -11.13 3.86 3.19
CA PHE A 90 -12.41 4.44 3.54
C PHE A 90 -13.14 5.14 2.39
N GLY A 91 -12.42 5.64 1.39
CA GLY A 91 -13.05 6.49 0.36
C GLY A 91 -12.35 6.58 -0.99
N ALA A 92 -11.39 5.69 -1.30
CA ALA A 92 -10.84 5.67 -2.64
C ALA A 92 -11.82 5.08 -3.66
N ASN A 93 -11.52 5.34 -4.94
CA ASN A 93 -12.30 4.81 -6.05
C ASN A 93 -11.95 3.33 -6.37
N PRO A 94 -12.72 2.68 -7.26
CA PRO A 94 -12.48 1.31 -7.71
C PRO A 94 -11.10 1.02 -8.32
N ASN A 95 -10.24 2.00 -8.61
CA ASN A 95 -8.87 1.69 -9.05
C ASN A 95 -7.93 1.34 -7.89
N VAL A 96 -8.38 1.48 -6.64
CA VAL A 96 -7.59 1.25 -5.42
C VAL A 96 -8.25 0.23 -4.50
N ILE A 97 -9.58 0.23 -4.42
CA ILE A 97 -10.36 -0.67 -3.57
C ILE A 97 -11.64 -1.09 -4.29
N GLN A 98 -11.94 -2.39 -4.38
CA GLN A 98 -13.05 -2.91 -5.19
C GLN A 98 -13.85 -4.00 -4.48
N PRO A 99 -15.15 -4.16 -4.80
CA PRO A 99 -15.91 -3.37 -5.78
C PRO A 99 -16.32 -1.97 -5.25
N MET A 100 -16.24 -1.76 -3.95
CA MET A 100 -16.65 -0.54 -3.25
C MET A 100 -15.69 -0.24 -2.11
N ASN A 101 -15.61 0.99 -1.62
CA ASN A 101 -14.78 1.34 -0.47
C ASN A 101 -15.44 0.90 0.86
N ILE A 102 -14.70 1.02 1.99
CA ILE A 102 -15.24 0.62 3.30
C ILE A 102 -16.49 1.44 3.67
N ARG A 103 -16.52 2.75 3.37
CA ARG A 103 -17.69 3.58 3.66
C ARG A 103 -18.94 3.03 2.98
N GLU A 104 -18.84 2.65 1.71
CA GLU A 104 -19.93 2.02 0.97
C GLU A 104 -20.29 0.66 1.56
N LEU A 105 -19.30 -0.19 1.83
CA LEU A 105 -19.49 -1.54 2.37
C LEU A 105 -20.25 -1.54 3.71
N ILE A 106 -19.92 -0.64 4.64
CA ILE A 106 -20.62 -0.57 5.95
C ILE A 106 -22.05 -0.03 5.85
N THR A 107 -22.37 0.66 4.76
CA THR A 107 -23.73 1.14 4.47
C THR A 107 -24.50 0.21 3.53
N TYR A 108 -23.84 -0.82 3.01
CA TYR A 108 -24.46 -1.76 2.09
C TYR A 108 -25.56 -2.55 2.84
N PRO A 109 -26.72 -2.80 2.23
CA PRO A 109 -27.83 -3.45 2.92
C PRO A 109 -27.42 -4.79 3.52
N VAL A 110 -27.76 -5.01 4.80
CA VAL A 110 -27.45 -6.28 5.49
C VAL A 110 -28.32 -7.40 4.91
N ASN A 111 -27.80 -8.63 4.88
CA ASN A 111 -28.47 -9.83 4.35
C ASN A 111 -28.82 -9.76 2.85
N THR A 112 -28.19 -8.87 2.09
CA THR A 112 -28.28 -8.87 0.64
C THR A 112 -27.03 -9.49 0.03
N ASN A 113 -27.23 -10.14 -1.13
CA ASN A 113 -26.12 -10.64 -1.93
C ASN A 113 -25.43 -9.47 -2.61
N MET A 114 -24.10 -9.56 -2.76
CA MET A 114 -23.35 -8.57 -3.53
C MET A 114 -23.85 -8.49 -4.98
N SER A 115 -24.13 -7.27 -5.44
CA SER A 115 -24.52 -6.96 -6.82
C SER A 115 -23.31 -6.77 -7.76
N GLU A 116 -22.19 -6.30 -7.21
CA GLU A 116 -20.93 -6.08 -7.92
C GLU A 116 -19.84 -6.96 -7.32
N PHE A 117 -18.89 -7.39 -8.14
CA PHE A 117 -17.84 -8.32 -7.73
C PHE A 117 -16.47 -7.74 -8.04
N TRP A 118 -15.48 -8.16 -7.25
CA TRP A 118 -14.10 -7.79 -7.52
C TRP A 118 -13.68 -8.31 -8.89
N LYS A 119 -13.05 -7.44 -9.66
CA LYS A 119 -12.47 -7.78 -10.96
C LYS A 119 -10.96 -7.73 -10.83
N GLU A 120 -10.30 -8.77 -11.33
CA GLU A 120 -8.87 -8.71 -11.58
C GLU A 120 -8.58 -7.46 -12.42
N PRO A 121 -7.53 -6.69 -12.10
CA PRO A 121 -7.14 -5.56 -12.93
C PRO A 121 -6.76 -6.05 -14.34
N VAL A 122 -7.66 -5.90 -15.30
CA VAL A 122 -7.40 -6.28 -16.70
C VAL A 122 -6.32 -5.36 -17.28
N GLY A 123 -5.25 -5.93 -17.82
CA GLY A 123 -4.32 -5.20 -18.68
C GLY A 123 -3.40 -4.18 -17.99
N ARG A 124 -3.16 -4.27 -16.68
CA ARG A 124 -1.97 -3.62 -16.12
C ARG A 124 -0.74 -4.44 -16.53
N ASN A 125 -0.24 -4.18 -17.74
CA ASN A 125 1.21 -4.21 -17.93
C ASN A 125 1.77 -3.45 -16.73
N LEU A 126 2.46 -4.17 -15.84
CA LEU A 126 3.44 -3.55 -14.98
C LEU A 126 4.41 -2.89 -15.96
N LEU A 127 4.12 -1.66 -16.36
CA LEU A 127 5.13 -0.72 -16.81
C LEU A 127 5.98 -0.52 -15.57
N LEU A 128 6.86 -1.50 -15.34
CA LEU A 128 8.17 -1.27 -14.78
C LEU A 128 8.67 -0.10 -15.61
N VAL A 129 8.61 1.09 -15.04
CA VAL A 129 9.20 2.29 -15.63
C VAL A 129 10.71 2.06 -15.52
N HIS A 130 11.22 1.19 -16.37
CA HIS A 130 12.60 1.15 -16.83
C HIS A 130 12.67 2.02 -18.08
N GLU A 131 12.17 3.25 -17.98
CA GLU A 131 12.77 4.35 -18.74
C GLU A 131 13.71 5.02 -17.73
N TYR A 132 14.89 4.41 -17.59
CA TYR A 132 16.07 5.21 -17.27
C TYR A 132 16.21 6.18 -18.44
N ASP A 133 16.14 7.47 -18.15
CA ASP A 133 16.58 8.53 -19.05
C ASP A 133 18.07 8.33 -19.38
N VAL A 134 18.36 7.44 -20.32
CA VAL A 134 19.63 7.41 -21.06
C VAL A 134 19.45 8.34 -22.25
N ASN A 135 19.30 9.63 -21.96
CA ASN A 135 19.44 10.71 -22.93
C ASN A 135 19.68 12.05 -22.22
N ALA A 136 20.65 12.08 -21.30
CA ALA A 136 21.35 13.30 -20.94
C ALA A 136 22.73 13.29 -21.63
N SER A 137 22.72 13.76 -22.88
CA SER A 137 23.79 14.52 -23.55
C SER A 137 25.25 14.15 -23.26
N VAL A 138 25.87 13.48 -24.24
CA VAL A 138 27.21 13.86 -24.71
C VAL A 138 27.13 15.29 -25.25
N SER A 139 27.80 16.25 -24.60
CA SER A 139 28.44 17.46 -25.18
C SER A 139 28.62 18.58 -24.14
N THR A 140 29.79 18.63 -23.49
CA THR A 140 30.83 19.68 -23.58
C THR A 140 31.96 19.35 -22.61
#